data_AF-A0A265E426-F1
#
_entry.id   AF-A0A265E426-F1
#
_cell.length_a   1.000
_cell.length_b   1.000
_cell.length_c   1.000
_cell.angle_alpha   90.00
_cell.angle_beta   90.00
_cell.angle_gamma   90.00
#
_symmetry.space_group_name_H-M   'P 1'
#
loop_
_entity.id
_entity.type
_entity.pdbx_description
1 polymer ?
#
loop_
_entity_poly.entity_id
_entity_poly.type
_entity_poly.pdbx_seq_one_letter_code
_entity_poly.pdbx_strand_id
1 'polypeptide(L)'
;MVQRSKFKDPGFILAIVVLLYSAVVWIWWPHETYVAGVALTAWLMLVGIILWFTLAVVYVFWIEHVEKSVKEETERREMHENN
;
A
#
# COMPACT_ATOMS: atom_id res chain seq x y z
N MET A 1 -26.40 -14.60 2.22
CA MET A 1 -25.71 -13.33 1.91
C MET A 1 -24.31 -13.43 2.52
N VAL A 2 -23.30 -13.70 1.69
CA VAL A 2 -21.93 -13.91 2.17
C VAL A 2 -21.41 -12.57 2.64
N GLN A 3 -21.16 -12.46 3.95
CA GLN A 3 -20.53 -11.31 4.59
C GLN A 3 -19.05 -11.30 4.17
N ARG A 4 -18.79 -11.02 2.89
CA ARG A 4 -17.46 -10.70 2.37
C ARG A 4 -16.98 -9.54 3.22
N SER A 5 -15.93 -9.77 4.02
CA SER A 5 -15.37 -8.77 4.89
C SER A 5 -14.87 -7.60 4.04
N LYS A 6 -15.74 -6.59 3.89
CA LYS A 6 -15.51 -5.31 3.20
C LYS A 6 -14.43 -4.45 3.88
N PHE A 7 -13.81 -5.00 4.92
CA PHE A 7 -12.68 -4.44 5.67
C PHE A 7 -11.33 -4.99 5.21
N LYS A 8 -11.29 -5.96 4.28
CA LYS A 8 -10.08 -6.46 3.64
C LYS A 8 -9.95 -6.00 2.18
N ASP A 9 -10.68 -4.96 1.78
CA ASP A 9 -10.54 -4.38 0.45
C ASP A 9 -9.14 -3.77 0.30
N PRO A 10 -8.30 -4.33 -0.59
CA PRO A 10 -6.89 -3.97 -0.63
C PRO A 10 -6.65 -2.51 -0.98
N GLY A 11 -7.51 -1.97 -1.83
CA GLY A 11 -7.46 -0.55 -2.19
C GLY A 11 -7.70 0.38 -1.00
N PHE A 12 -8.48 -0.02 0.01
CA PHE A 12 -8.88 0.89 1.10
C PHE A 12 -7.77 1.13 2.11
N ILE A 13 -7.04 0.10 2.55
CA ILE A 13 -5.89 0.32 3.45
C ILE A 13 -4.76 0.99 2.70
N LEU A 14 -4.58 0.72 1.39
CA LEU A 14 -3.61 1.43 0.57
C LEU A 14 -3.94 2.93 0.48
N ALA A 15 -5.23 3.27 0.31
CA ALA A 15 -5.69 4.64 0.37
C ALA A 15 -5.36 5.28 1.72
N ILE A 16 -5.59 4.60 2.84
CA ILE A 16 -5.24 5.11 4.18
C ILE A 16 -3.73 5.34 4.33
N VAL A 17 -2.91 4.39 3.89
CA VAL A 17 -1.44 4.52 3.96
C VAL A 17 -0.94 5.69 3.11
N VAL A 18 -1.46 5.85 1.89
CA VAL A 18 -1.15 6.99 1.03
C VAL A 18 -1.64 8.30 1.63
N LEU A 19 -2.80 8.29 2.28
CA LEU A 19 -3.40 9.49 2.90
C LEU A 19 -2.60 9.92 4.14
N LEU A 20 -2.16 8.97 4.97
CA LEU A 20 -1.22 9.23 6.07
C LEU A 20 0.14 9.71 5.55
N TYR A 21 0.69 9.08 4.50
CA TYR A 21 1.93 9.52 3.88
C TYR A 21 1.81 10.95 3.34
N SER A 22 0.75 11.24 2.61
CA SER A 22 0.47 12.57 2.06
C SER A 22 0.36 13.61 3.17
N ALA A 23 -0.37 13.30 4.26
CA ALA A 23 -0.49 14.19 5.41
C ALA A 23 0.86 14.45 6.09
N VAL A 24 1.70 13.41 6.25
CA VAL A 24 3.06 13.55 6.80
C VAL A 24 3.91 14.43 5.89
N VAL A 25 3.92 14.18 4.58
CA VAL A 25 4.67 14.99 3.59
C VAL A 25 4.23 16.44 3.63
N TRP A 26 2.92 16.70 3.77
CA TRP A 26 2.37 18.06 3.83
C TRP A 26 2.73 18.79 5.13
N ILE A 27 2.57 18.15 6.29
CA ILE A 27 2.93 18.73 7.59
C ILE A 27 4.44 18.95 7.68
N TRP A 28 5.22 18.03 7.13
CA TRP A 28 6.67 18.05 7.20
C TRP A 28 7.33 18.98 6.17
N TRP A 29 6.60 19.46 5.15
CA TRP A 29 7.20 20.17 4.01
C TRP A 29 8.06 21.39 4.46
N PRO A 30 9.40 21.31 4.39
CA PRO A 30 10.25 22.40 4.83
C PRO A 30 10.40 23.37 3.67
N HIS A 31 9.76 24.53 3.76
CA HIS A 31 10.00 25.61 2.80
C HIS A 31 11.35 26.25 3.15
N GLU A 32 12.35 26.05 2.28
CA GLU A 32 13.65 26.75 2.28
C GLU A 32 14.63 26.42 3.41
N THR A 33 14.66 25.17 3.87
CA THR A 33 15.73 24.72 4.77
C THR A 33 16.88 24.12 3.97
N TYR A 34 18.07 24.72 4.11
CA TYR A 34 19.32 24.16 3.60
C TYR A 34 20.04 23.48 4.75
N VAL A 35 20.27 22.17 4.65
CA VAL A 35 21.01 21.42 5.67
C VAL A 35 22.32 20.97 5.05
N ALA A 36 23.44 21.37 5.67
CA ALA A 36 24.80 21.10 5.17
C ALA A 36 25.08 21.61 3.74
N GLY A 37 24.44 22.72 3.34
CA GLY A 37 24.61 23.32 2.00
C GLY A 37 23.84 22.62 0.87
N VAL A 38 23.12 21.54 1.19
CA VAL A 38 22.24 20.83 0.26
C VAL A 38 20.79 21.17 0.60
N ALA A 39 19.98 21.40 -0.44
CA ALA A 39 18.55 21.63 -0.26
C ALA A 39 17.95 20.42 0.48
N LEU A 40 17.24 20.66 1.60
CA LEU A 40 16.60 19.59 2.36
C LEU A 40 15.59 18.81 1.50
N THR A 41 15.07 19.45 0.45
CA THR A 41 14.27 18.86 -0.63
C THR A 41 14.98 17.70 -1.35
N ALA A 42 16.31 17.77 -1.53
CA ALA A 42 17.08 16.70 -2.18
C ALA A 42 17.17 15.45 -1.29
N TRP A 43 17.35 15.64 0.02
CA TRP A 43 17.27 14.56 1.00
C TRP A 43 15.86 13.96 1.05
N LEU A 44 14.84 14.82 0.95
CA LEU A 44 13.45 14.40 0.90
C LEU A 44 13.15 13.54 -0.33
N MET A 45 13.72 13.87 -1.49
CA MET A 45 13.57 13.05 -2.70
C MET A 45 14.19 11.67 -2.55
N LEU A 46 15.37 11.55 -1.93
CA LEU A 46 15.99 10.26 -1.63
C LEU A 46 15.11 9.39 -0.71
N VAL A 47 14.59 9.98 0.37
CA VAL A 47 13.66 9.30 1.28
C VAL A 47 12.35 8.95 0.57
N GLY A 48 11.86 9.83 -0.31
CA GLY A 48 10.68 9.60 -1.14
C GLY A 48 10.82 8.35 -2.00
N ILE A 49 11.97 8.16 -2.66
CA ILE A 49 12.23 6.95 -3.47
C ILE A 49 12.15 5.67 -2.62
N ILE A 50 12.77 5.67 -1.43
CA ILE A 50 12.72 4.52 -0.51
C ILE A 50 11.27 4.21 -0.12
N LEU A 51 10.48 5.24 0.13
CA LEU A 51 9.09 5.11 0.53
C LEU A 51 8.21 4.61 -0.60
N TRP A 52 8.39 5.14 -1.81
CA TRP A 52 7.74 4.63 -3.03
C TRP A 52 8.10 3.17 -3.30
N PHE A 53 9.36 2.79 -3.09
CA PHE A 53 9.80 1.41 -3.24
C PHE A 53 9.12 0.50 -2.21
N THR A 54 9.07 0.93 -0.94
CA THR A 54 8.37 0.19 0.12
C THR A 54 6.88 0.04 -0.21
N LEU A 55 6.25 1.09 -0.72
CA LEU A 55 4.84 1.07 -1.12
C LEU A 55 4.60 0.07 -2.26
N ALA A 56 5.49 0.02 -3.24
CA ALA A 56 5.44 -0.94 -4.34
C ALA A 56 5.63 -2.38 -3.86
N VAL A 57 6.58 -2.63 -2.96
CA VAL A 57 6.81 -3.96 -2.37
C VAL A 57 5.58 -4.43 -1.59
N VAL A 58 5.01 -3.56 -0.76
CA VAL A 58 3.77 -3.86 -0.01
C VAL A 58 2.62 -4.16 -0.98
N TYR A 59 2.48 -3.38 -2.05
CA TYR A 59 1.46 -3.61 -3.07
C TYR A 59 1.61 -4.99 -3.75
N VAL A 60 2.83 -5.35 -4.16
CA VAL A 60 3.13 -6.64 -4.83
C VAL A 60 2.88 -7.82 -3.90
N PHE A 61 3.36 -7.76 -2.65
CA PHE A 61 3.08 -8.82 -1.67
C PHE A 61 1.59 -8.98 -1.41
N TRP A 62 0.85 -7.89 -1.46
CA TRP A 62 -0.56 -7.91 -1.15
C TRP A 62 -1.41 -8.45 -2.30
N ILE A 63 -1.18 -8.04 -3.55
CA ILE A 63 -1.87 -8.62 -4.70
C ILE A 63 -1.68 -10.14 -4.74
N GLU A 64 -0.47 -10.62 -4.45
CA GLU A 64 -0.17 -12.06 -4.40
C GLU A 64 -0.99 -12.78 -3.30
N HIS A 65 -1.17 -12.15 -2.13
CA HIS A 65 -1.97 -12.72 -1.05
C HIS A 65 -3.48 -12.76 -1.38
N VAL A 66 -3.98 -11.73 -2.05
CA VAL A 66 -5.39 -11.63 -2.47
C VAL A 66 -5.70 -12.68 -3.52
N GLU A 67 -4.86 -12.83 -4.54
CA GLU A 67 -5.03 -13.83 -5.59
C GLU A 67 -5.04 -15.26 -5.03
N LYS A 68 -4.12 -15.59 -4.11
CA LYS A 68 -4.11 -16.90 -3.44
C LYS A 68 -5.40 -17.19 -2.68
N SER A 69 -5.90 -16.20 -1.93
CA SER A 69 -7.13 -16.34 -1.16
C SER A 69 -8.37 -16.54 -2.04
N VAL A 70 -8.42 -15.88 -3.19
CA VAL A 70 -9.53 -16.01 -4.16
C VAL A 70 -9.48 -17.38 -4.84
N LYS A 71 -8.29 -17.88 -5.19
CA LYS A 71 -8.13 -19.16 -5.87
C LYS A 71 -8.59 -20.34 -5.01
N GLU A 72 -8.26 -20.35 -3.72
CA GLU A 72 -8.67 -21.40 -2.77
C GLU A 72 -10.19 -21.46 -2.56
N GLU A 73 -10.91 -20.33 -2.62
CA GLU A 73 -12.38 -20.32 -2.52
C GLU A 73 -13.05 -20.92 -3.76
N THR A 74 -12.51 -20.68 -4.95
CA THR A 74 -13.06 -21.19 -6.21
C THR A 74 -12.88 -22.71 -6.30
N GLU A 75 -11.69 -23.24 -5.99
CA GLU A 75 -11.43 -24.69 -6.01
C GLU A 75 -12.30 -25.45 -4.99
N ARG A 76 -12.55 -24.86 -3.80
CA ARG A 76 -13.47 -25.47 -2.82
C ARG A 76 -14.92 -25.49 -3.26
N ARG A 77 -15.39 -24.47 -4.00
CA ARG A 77 -16.75 -24.45 -4.54
C ARG A 77 -16.94 -25.50 -5.63
N GLU A 78 -15.97 -25.65 -6.53
CA GLU A 78 -16.02 -26.66 -7.59
C GLU A 78 -15.99 -28.10 -7.05
N MET A 79 -15.22 -28.36 -5.98
CA MET A 79 -15.24 -29.67 -5.31
C MET A 79 -16.58 -29.99 -4.61
N HIS A 80 -17.28 -28.97 -4.10
CA HIS A 80 -18.60 -29.16 -3.46
C HIS A 80 -19.76 -29.27 -4.46
N GLU A 81 -19.60 -28.76 -5.68
CA GLU A 81 -20.61 -28.88 -6.74
C GLU A 81 -20.54 -30.23 -7.47
N ASN A 82 -19.35 -30.83 -7.55
CA ASN A 82 -19.11 -32.10 -8.25
C ASN A 82 -19.27 -33.38 -7.37
N ASN A 83 -19.86 -33.27 -6.17
CA ASN A 83 -20.09 -34.39 -5.26
C ASN A 83 -21.53 -34.40 -4.75
#